data_AF-A0A8S9KK53-F1
#
_entry.id   AF-A0A8S9KK53-F1
#
_cell.length_a   1.000
_cell.length_b   1.000
_cell.length_c   1.000
_cell.angle_alpha   90.00
_cell.angle_beta   90.00
_cell.angle_gamma   90.00
#
_symmetry.space_group_name_H-M   'P 1'
#
loop_
_entity.id
_entity.type
_entity.pdbx_description
1 polymer ?
#
loop_
_entity_poly.entity_id
_entity_poly.type
_entity_poly.pdbx_seq_one_letter_code
_entity_poly.pdbx_strand_id
1 'polypeptide(L)'
;MSNQIEEISCCPECPNLSTLFLGENSLKVIPGKFFQFMKALVVLDLSHNGFLKESSEEICRLTSLQYLNLSHTGISLLSVGLKGLRKLISLDLEFTDVESIDGIGTSLPKLQVLKLYRSFFYIDARSIEELQLLEHLKILTGNVKDAIMLESIQRVERLASCVQRLRIFTISAKVLTLNTAALGGLRELEIIVSRISEIKIYWKSKEKEDLLCNSSPCFKHLSSTVIYDLEGSKELTWLLFAPNLKKLQVRSSRSLEEIINKEKGISISNVHPDLTVPFAKLQSLSLWGLPELKRICPTPPALPSLRKFVVEKCPKLPLESFRDTNRNNEVDE
;
A
#
# COMPACT_ATOMS: atom_id res chain seq x y z
N MET A 1 4.17 -23.57 1.80
CA MET A 1 4.41 -24.91 2.37
C MET A 1 4.92 -24.66 3.77
N SER A 2 4.05 -24.77 4.77
CA SER A 2 4.46 -24.56 6.15
C SER A 2 5.07 -25.84 6.72
N ASN A 3 6.37 -25.80 7.02
CA ASN A 3 7.13 -26.96 7.48
C ASN A 3 7.63 -26.80 8.93
N GLN A 4 7.21 -25.74 9.64
CA GLN A 4 7.58 -25.45 11.04
C GLN A 4 9.09 -25.46 11.30
N ILE A 5 9.92 -25.18 10.29
CA ILE A 5 11.38 -25.21 10.43
C ILE A 5 11.80 -24.04 11.31
N GLU A 6 12.43 -24.32 12.46
CA GLU A 6 12.95 -23.29 13.36
C GLU A 6 14.43 -22.97 13.13
N GLU A 7 15.19 -24.00 12.78
CA GLU A 7 16.64 -23.93 12.62
C GLU A 7 17.08 -24.70 11.39
N ILE A 8 18.11 -24.17 10.73
CA ILE A 8 18.77 -24.82 9.62
C ILE A 8 20.12 -25.32 10.14
N SER A 9 20.28 -26.63 10.27
CA SER A 9 21.49 -27.25 10.82
C SER A 9 22.49 -27.71 9.74
N CYS A 10 22.10 -27.70 8.47
CA CYS A 10 22.91 -28.20 7.36
C CYS A 10 23.46 -27.07 6.48
N CYS A 11 24.60 -27.34 5.82
CA CYS A 11 25.19 -26.50 4.79
C CYS A 11 25.12 -27.27 3.46
N PRO A 12 23.99 -27.21 2.74
CA PRO A 12 23.79 -28.05 1.58
C PRO A 12 24.63 -27.54 0.39
N GLU A 13 25.35 -28.46 -0.25
CA GLU A 13 26.11 -28.17 -1.47
C GLU A 13 25.18 -28.26 -2.68
N CYS A 14 24.48 -27.17 -2.98
CA CYS A 14 23.52 -27.09 -4.08
C CYS A 14 23.92 -26.02 -5.12
N PRO A 15 25.00 -26.22 -5.89
CA PRO A 15 25.55 -25.23 -6.81
C PRO A 15 24.60 -24.84 -7.95
N ASN A 16 23.68 -25.72 -8.31
CA ASN A 16 22.72 -25.52 -9.39
C ASN A 16 21.33 -25.06 -8.91
N LEU A 17 21.14 -24.86 -7.59
CA LEU A 17 19.86 -24.44 -7.06
C LEU A 17 19.52 -23.03 -7.53
N SER A 18 18.41 -22.88 -8.25
CA SER A 18 17.95 -21.61 -8.81
C SER A 18 16.85 -20.95 -7.98
N THR A 19 16.06 -21.74 -7.25
CA THR A 19 14.91 -21.26 -6.47
C THR A 19 14.88 -21.97 -5.13
N LEU A 20 14.72 -21.21 -4.05
CA LEU A 20 14.62 -21.73 -2.69
C LEU A 20 13.46 -21.06 -1.97
N PHE A 21 12.47 -21.87 -1.58
CA PHE A 21 11.34 -21.44 -0.77
C PHE A 21 11.50 -21.96 0.66
N LEU A 22 11.65 -21.03 1.60
CA LEU A 22 11.70 -21.27 3.05
C LEU A 22 10.65 -20.43 3.78
N GLY A 23 9.70 -19.86 3.05
CA GLY A 23 8.61 -19.08 3.65
C GLY A 23 7.63 -19.93 4.46
N GLU A 24 6.82 -19.28 5.29
CA GLU A 24 5.83 -19.92 6.19
C GLU A 24 6.43 -20.91 7.20
N ASN A 25 7.63 -20.60 7.71
CA ASN A 25 8.31 -21.37 8.75
C ASN A 25 8.48 -20.54 10.03
N SER A 26 9.26 -21.05 10.98
CA SER A 26 9.53 -20.41 12.27
C SER A 26 11.01 -20.07 12.42
N LEU A 27 11.70 -19.80 11.30
CA LEU A 27 13.14 -19.58 11.28
C LEU A 27 13.51 -18.40 12.19
N LYS A 28 14.46 -18.64 13.10
CA LYS A 28 14.99 -17.61 14.00
C LYS A 28 16.26 -16.98 13.43
N VAL A 29 17.12 -17.80 12.82
CA VAL A 29 18.42 -17.43 12.29
C VAL A 29 18.69 -18.23 11.02
N ILE A 30 19.36 -17.61 10.05
CA ILE A 30 19.96 -18.31 8.92
C ILE A 30 21.47 -18.42 9.16
N PRO A 31 22.04 -19.63 9.31
CA PRO A 31 23.47 -19.79 9.52
C PRO A 31 24.25 -19.13 8.39
N GLY A 32 25.33 -18.41 8.69
CA GLY A 32 26.11 -17.70 7.65
C GLY A 32 26.59 -18.62 6.53
N LYS A 33 26.95 -19.87 6.84
CA LYS A 33 27.41 -20.81 5.80
C LYS A 33 26.29 -21.36 4.91
N PHE A 34 25.02 -21.18 5.27
CA PHE A 34 23.90 -21.78 4.55
C PHE A 34 23.88 -21.44 3.05
N PHE A 35 24.20 -20.19 2.70
CA PHE A 35 24.21 -19.71 1.30
C PHE A 35 25.53 -19.94 0.56
N GLN A 36 26.52 -20.58 1.19
CA GLN A 36 27.90 -20.65 0.68
C GLN A 36 28.01 -21.23 -0.74
N PHE A 37 27.21 -22.24 -1.07
CA PHE A 37 27.28 -22.97 -2.33
C PHE A 37 26.12 -22.68 -3.28
N MET A 38 25.31 -21.65 -3.04
CA MET A 38 24.09 -21.37 -3.82
C MET A 38 24.25 -20.19 -4.80
N LYS A 39 25.39 -20.08 -5.49
CA LYS A 39 25.70 -18.93 -6.38
C LYS A 39 24.75 -18.80 -7.58
N ALA A 40 24.09 -19.89 -7.99
CA ALA A 40 23.11 -19.91 -9.07
C ALA A 40 21.70 -19.49 -8.62
N LEU A 41 21.49 -19.22 -7.32
CA LEU A 41 20.18 -18.88 -6.79
C LEU A 41 19.68 -17.55 -7.37
N VAL A 42 18.48 -17.58 -7.94
CA VAL A 42 17.80 -16.45 -8.58
C VAL A 42 16.64 -15.97 -7.71
N VAL A 43 15.94 -16.91 -7.06
CA VAL A 43 14.76 -16.63 -6.22
C VAL A 43 14.99 -17.19 -4.82
N LEU A 44 14.86 -16.33 -3.81
CA LEU A 44 14.89 -16.69 -2.40
C LEU A 44 13.67 -16.12 -1.69
N ASP A 45 12.87 -17.00 -1.11
CA ASP A 45 11.72 -16.63 -0.29
C ASP A 45 11.95 -17.07 1.16
N LEU A 46 11.99 -16.11 2.07
CA LEU A 46 12.08 -16.28 3.51
C LEU A 46 10.86 -15.68 4.22
N SER A 47 9.79 -15.36 3.48
CA SER A 47 8.64 -14.66 4.03
C SER A 47 7.91 -15.43 5.13
N HIS A 48 7.15 -14.74 5.97
CA HIS A 48 6.39 -15.36 7.05
C HIS A 48 7.27 -16.18 8.02
N ASN A 49 8.50 -15.75 8.25
CA ASN A 49 9.37 -16.22 9.34
C ASN A 49 9.48 -15.12 10.41
N GLY A 50 8.41 -14.92 11.18
CA GLY A 50 8.30 -13.77 12.11
C GLY A 50 9.38 -13.69 13.19
N PHE A 51 10.09 -14.79 13.47
CA PHE A 51 11.20 -14.81 14.43
C PHE A 51 12.56 -14.46 13.81
N LEU A 52 12.65 -14.36 12.48
CA LEU A 52 13.86 -14.00 11.77
C LEU A 52 14.06 -12.48 11.88
N LYS A 53 14.96 -12.07 12.78
CA LYS A 53 15.19 -10.64 13.11
C LYS A 53 16.33 -9.97 12.35
N GLU A 54 17.18 -10.78 11.73
CA GLU A 54 18.37 -10.29 11.03
C GLU A 54 18.49 -11.01 9.69
N SER A 55 18.91 -10.24 8.68
CA SER A 55 19.36 -10.85 7.43
C SER A 55 20.81 -11.31 7.58
N SER A 56 21.12 -12.51 7.08
CA SER A 56 22.49 -13.03 7.13
C SER A 56 23.42 -12.20 6.23
N GLU A 57 24.56 -11.74 6.76
CA GLU A 57 25.60 -11.03 5.97
C GLU A 57 26.06 -11.84 4.74
N GLU A 58 25.97 -13.16 4.84
CA GLU A 58 26.40 -14.09 3.79
C GLU A 58 25.40 -14.19 2.63
N ILE A 59 24.27 -13.48 2.71
CA ILE A 59 23.36 -13.27 1.58
C ILE A 59 24.08 -12.64 0.39
N CYS A 60 25.16 -11.88 0.63
CA CYS A 60 26.03 -11.32 -0.42
C CYS A 60 26.60 -12.35 -1.40
N ARG A 61 26.70 -13.63 -0.98
CA ARG A 61 27.20 -14.73 -1.82
C ARG A 61 26.24 -15.11 -2.94
N LEU A 62 24.97 -14.75 -2.82
CA LEU A 62 23.92 -15.03 -3.80
C LEU A 62 24.00 -14.05 -4.99
N THR A 63 25.12 -14.06 -5.70
CA THR A 63 25.44 -13.06 -6.75
C THR A 63 24.54 -13.13 -8.00
N SER A 64 23.76 -14.21 -8.14
CA SER A 64 22.75 -14.36 -9.19
C SER A 64 21.33 -13.97 -8.75
N LEU A 65 21.14 -13.59 -7.48
CA LEU A 65 19.83 -13.35 -6.91
C LEU A 65 19.15 -12.16 -7.58
N GLN A 66 17.89 -12.36 -7.97
CA GLN A 66 17.05 -11.36 -8.61
C GLN A 66 15.81 -11.05 -7.79
N TYR A 67 15.30 -12.04 -7.03
CA TYR A 67 14.10 -11.91 -6.24
C TYR A 67 14.37 -12.35 -4.80
N LEU A 68 14.19 -11.42 -3.87
CA LEU A 68 14.32 -11.67 -2.44
C LEU A 68 13.02 -11.24 -1.75
N ASN A 69 12.35 -12.21 -1.13
CA ASN A 69 11.17 -11.98 -0.31
C ASN A 69 11.51 -12.18 1.17
N LEU A 70 11.45 -11.10 1.94
CA LEU A 70 11.63 -11.06 3.39
C LEU A 70 10.35 -10.60 4.10
N SER A 71 9.21 -10.52 3.40
CA SER A 71 7.97 -9.99 3.98
C SER A 71 7.49 -10.81 5.17
N HIS A 72 6.80 -10.18 6.12
CA HIS A 72 6.32 -10.85 7.33
C HIS A 72 7.44 -11.56 8.14
N THR A 73 8.63 -10.96 8.20
CA THR A 73 9.72 -11.35 9.11
C THR A 73 9.93 -10.27 10.16
N GLY A 74 10.70 -10.55 11.21
CA GLY A 74 11.06 -9.57 12.24
C GLY A 74 12.28 -8.72 11.89
N ILE A 75 12.68 -8.67 10.61
CA ILE A 75 13.91 -7.99 10.19
C ILE A 75 13.81 -6.49 10.45
N SER A 76 14.67 -5.98 11.33
CA SER A 76 14.76 -4.56 11.66
C SER A 76 15.92 -3.83 10.99
N LEU A 77 16.99 -4.56 10.68
CA LEU A 77 18.19 -4.05 10.04
C LEU A 77 18.53 -4.85 8.79
N LEU A 78 18.78 -4.12 7.71
CA LEU A 78 19.30 -4.68 6.47
C LEU A 78 20.81 -4.89 6.61
N SER A 79 21.29 -6.11 6.33
CA SER A 79 22.71 -6.45 6.40
C SER A 79 23.52 -5.70 5.35
N VAL A 80 24.80 -5.47 5.65
CA VAL A 80 25.76 -4.91 4.69
C VAL A 80 25.92 -5.84 3.49
N GLY A 81 25.67 -7.14 3.67
CA GLY A 81 25.67 -8.16 2.64
C GLY A 81 24.72 -7.90 1.47
N LEU A 82 23.61 -7.16 1.66
CA LEU A 82 22.74 -6.78 0.54
C LEU A 82 23.49 -5.98 -0.53
N LYS A 83 24.57 -5.28 -0.18
CA LYS A 83 25.42 -4.55 -1.13
C LYS A 83 26.04 -5.43 -2.21
N GLY A 84 26.17 -6.73 -1.96
CA GLY A 84 26.66 -7.71 -2.93
C GLY A 84 25.64 -8.10 -4.01
N LEU A 85 24.35 -7.84 -3.79
CA LEU A 85 23.25 -8.31 -4.64
C LEU A 85 22.99 -7.42 -5.86
N ARG A 86 24.02 -7.16 -6.66
CA ARG A 86 24.01 -6.23 -7.82
C ARG A 86 22.99 -6.59 -8.92
N LYS A 87 22.47 -7.82 -8.93
CA LYS A 87 21.46 -8.30 -9.89
C LYS A 87 20.03 -8.26 -9.34
N LEU A 88 19.82 -7.82 -8.09
CA LEU A 88 18.51 -7.82 -7.48
C LEU A 88 17.54 -6.90 -8.25
N ILE A 89 16.38 -7.46 -8.60
CA ILE A 89 15.29 -6.79 -9.33
C ILE A 89 14.14 -6.48 -8.38
N SER A 90 13.85 -7.38 -7.44
CA SER A 90 12.75 -7.25 -6.49
C SER A 90 13.20 -7.54 -5.07
N LEU A 91 12.89 -6.61 -4.18
CA LEU A 91 13.07 -6.73 -2.74
C LEU A 91 11.73 -6.46 -2.04
N ASP A 92 11.21 -7.48 -1.37
CA ASP A 92 9.97 -7.40 -0.60
C ASP A 92 10.28 -7.37 0.91
N LEU A 93 9.99 -6.24 1.55
CA LEU A 93 10.17 -5.97 2.98
C LEU A 93 8.83 -5.57 3.62
N GLU A 94 7.69 -5.90 3.01
CA GLU A 94 6.39 -5.59 3.61
C GLU A 94 6.22 -6.30 4.96
N PHE A 95 5.58 -5.65 5.93
CA PHE A 95 5.35 -6.22 7.27
C PHE A 95 6.63 -6.69 7.99
N THR A 96 7.73 -5.93 7.84
CA THR A 96 8.98 -6.13 8.58
C THR A 96 9.21 -5.01 9.60
N ASP A 97 10.16 -5.18 10.50
CA ASP A 97 10.53 -4.13 11.47
C ASP A 97 11.55 -3.12 10.92
N VAL A 98 11.80 -3.12 9.60
CA VAL A 98 12.87 -2.32 9.00
C VAL A 98 12.58 -0.82 9.13
N GLU A 99 13.54 -0.07 9.65
CA GLU A 99 13.41 1.38 9.88
C GLU A 99 14.17 2.25 8.87
N SER A 100 15.18 1.69 8.19
CA SER A 100 16.06 2.40 7.26
C SER A 100 16.33 1.57 6.00
N ILE A 101 16.49 2.29 4.89
CA ILE A 101 16.91 1.74 3.59
C ILE A 101 18.25 2.33 3.13
N ASP A 102 19.04 2.88 4.06
CA ASP A 102 20.29 3.58 3.77
C ASP A 102 21.22 2.70 2.92
N GLY A 103 21.67 3.26 1.80
CA GLY A 103 22.58 2.59 0.88
C GLY A 103 21.89 1.68 -0.15
N ILE A 104 20.59 1.39 -0.07
CA ILE A 104 19.90 0.59 -1.10
C ILE A 104 20.04 1.20 -2.49
N GLY A 105 19.87 2.52 -2.61
CA GLY A 105 19.96 3.28 -3.85
C GLY A 105 21.30 3.13 -4.54
N THR A 106 22.40 3.18 -3.78
CA THR A 106 23.76 2.97 -4.30
C THR A 106 24.12 1.49 -4.49
N SER A 107 23.45 0.60 -3.75
CA SER A 107 23.85 -0.80 -3.65
C SER A 107 23.15 -1.71 -4.64
N LEU A 108 21.90 -1.40 -4.98
CA LEU A 108 21.02 -2.23 -5.78
C LEU A 108 20.59 -1.48 -7.06
N PRO A 109 21.53 -1.19 -7.98
CA PRO A 109 21.27 -0.31 -9.13
C PRO A 109 20.24 -0.87 -10.12
N LYS A 110 19.97 -2.18 -10.09
CA LYS A 110 18.99 -2.86 -10.97
C LYS A 110 17.61 -3.04 -10.34
N LEU A 111 17.40 -2.54 -9.11
CA LEU A 111 16.16 -2.74 -8.39
C LEU A 111 15.01 -2.03 -9.12
N GLN A 112 13.95 -2.78 -9.39
CA GLN A 112 12.73 -2.30 -10.05
C GLN A 112 11.52 -2.34 -9.13
N VAL A 113 11.54 -3.20 -8.11
CA VAL A 113 10.45 -3.39 -7.16
C VAL A 113 11.03 -3.31 -5.75
N LEU A 114 10.59 -2.30 -5.00
CA LEU A 114 10.89 -2.16 -3.58
C LEU A 114 9.57 -2.03 -2.82
N LYS A 115 9.30 -2.97 -1.92
CA LYS A 115 8.06 -2.96 -1.16
C LYS A 115 8.35 -2.80 0.32
N LEU A 116 7.76 -1.78 0.94
CA LEU A 116 7.98 -1.38 2.33
C LEU A 116 6.65 -1.14 3.06
N TYR A 117 5.52 -1.52 2.46
CA TYR A 117 4.21 -1.36 3.09
C TYR A 117 4.14 -2.07 4.44
N ARG A 118 3.64 -1.35 5.46
CA ARG A 118 3.55 -1.83 6.85
C ARG A 118 4.88 -2.31 7.45
N SER A 119 6.01 -1.82 6.93
CA SER A 119 7.23 -1.81 7.72
C SER A 119 7.28 -0.64 8.70
N PHE A 120 8.37 -0.52 9.46
CA PHE A 120 8.64 0.63 10.33
C PHE A 120 9.36 1.78 9.60
N PHE A 121 9.63 1.63 8.30
CA PHE A 121 10.24 2.64 7.47
C PHE A 121 9.20 3.65 7.02
N TYR A 122 9.48 4.93 7.29
CA TYR A 122 8.66 6.06 6.87
C TYR A 122 9.45 6.92 5.92
N ILE A 123 8.86 7.28 4.78
CA ILE A 123 9.52 8.15 3.81
C ILE A 123 9.70 9.54 4.41
N ASP A 124 10.94 10.01 4.33
CA ASP A 124 11.43 11.32 4.77
C ASP A 124 12.30 11.97 3.68
N ALA A 125 12.84 13.15 3.95
CA ALA A 125 13.64 13.89 2.95
C ALA A 125 14.88 13.09 2.50
N ARG A 126 15.59 12.45 3.42
CA ARG A 126 16.83 11.71 3.14
C ARG A 126 16.56 10.46 2.32
N SER A 127 15.49 9.73 2.64
CA SER A 127 15.10 8.55 1.89
C SER A 127 14.51 8.89 0.52
N ILE A 128 13.90 10.07 0.32
CA ILE A 128 13.54 10.54 -1.03
C ILE A 128 14.78 10.69 -1.91
N GLU A 129 15.90 11.21 -1.37
CA GLU A 129 17.18 11.26 -2.09
C GLU A 129 17.69 9.86 -2.43
N GLU A 130 17.67 8.95 -1.46
CA GLU A 130 18.10 7.55 -1.66
C GLU A 130 17.25 6.81 -2.71
N LEU A 131 15.92 6.95 -2.64
CA LEU A 131 14.99 6.34 -3.60
C LEU A 131 15.16 6.93 -5.00
N GLN A 132 15.59 8.19 -5.11
CA GLN A 132 15.93 8.79 -6.40
C GLN A 132 17.21 8.23 -7.02
N LEU A 133 18.08 7.55 -6.28
CA LEU A 133 19.22 6.86 -6.88
C LEU A 133 18.80 5.57 -7.62
N LEU A 134 17.61 5.03 -7.31
CA LEU A 134 17.06 3.85 -7.98
C LEU A 134 16.43 4.23 -9.32
N GLU A 135 17.25 4.42 -10.35
CA GLU A 135 16.81 4.89 -11.69
C GLU A 135 15.75 3.99 -12.35
N HIS A 136 15.82 2.68 -12.10
CA HIS A 136 14.93 1.67 -12.70
C HIS A 136 13.73 1.28 -11.84
N LEU A 137 13.49 1.98 -10.72
CA LEU A 137 12.35 1.71 -9.86
C LEU A 137 11.03 1.88 -10.64
N LYS A 138 10.14 0.90 -10.53
CA LYS A 138 8.83 0.85 -11.19
C LYS A 138 7.69 0.66 -10.19
N ILE A 139 7.98 -0.02 -9.08
CA ILE A 139 7.02 -0.32 -8.03
C ILE A 139 7.63 0.06 -6.69
N LEU A 140 6.94 0.95 -6.01
CA LEU A 140 7.20 1.33 -4.63
C LEU A 140 5.94 1.11 -3.80
N THR A 141 6.09 0.43 -2.66
CA THR A 141 5.08 0.47 -1.58
C THR A 141 5.73 1.03 -0.33
N GLY A 142 4.99 1.80 0.47
CA GLY A 142 5.62 2.46 1.62
C GLY A 142 4.66 3.17 2.55
N ASN A 143 5.23 3.80 3.58
CA ASN A 143 4.51 4.45 4.66
C ASN A 143 4.95 5.92 4.76
N VAL A 144 4.01 6.79 5.12
CA VAL A 144 4.24 8.22 5.34
C VAL A 144 3.55 8.64 6.63
N LYS A 145 4.26 9.41 7.47
CA LYS A 145 3.76 9.93 8.75
C LYS A 145 3.61 11.45 8.80
N ASP A 146 3.92 12.14 7.72
CA ASP A 146 3.88 13.60 7.64
C ASP A 146 3.25 14.04 6.30
N ALA A 147 2.32 14.99 6.37
CA ALA A 147 1.67 15.57 5.20
C ALA A 147 2.68 16.31 4.29
N ILE A 148 3.71 16.92 4.88
CA ILE A 148 4.78 17.60 4.12
C ILE A 148 5.56 16.57 3.31
N MET A 149 5.88 15.42 3.89
CA MET A 149 6.56 14.34 3.16
C MET A 149 5.69 13.77 2.05
N LEU A 150 4.37 13.64 2.28
CA LEU A 150 3.44 13.24 1.21
C LEU A 150 3.44 14.25 0.06
N GLU A 151 3.45 15.56 0.34
CA GLU A 151 3.59 16.57 -0.70
C GLU A 151 4.93 16.48 -1.43
N SER A 152 6.03 16.28 -0.71
CA SER A 152 7.37 16.15 -1.30
C SER A 152 7.46 14.95 -2.24
N ILE A 153 6.91 13.78 -1.87
CA ILE A 153 6.84 12.62 -2.76
C ILE A 153 6.09 12.97 -4.04
N GLN A 154 4.93 13.62 -3.93
CA GLN A 154 4.08 13.99 -5.07
C GLN A 154 4.70 15.05 -5.98
N ARG A 155 5.73 15.78 -5.53
CA ARG A 155 6.51 16.72 -6.36
C ARG A 155 7.56 16.03 -7.22
N VAL A 156 7.97 14.80 -6.88
CA VAL A 156 8.96 14.03 -7.63
C VAL A 156 8.24 13.05 -8.57
N GLU A 157 7.99 13.45 -9.83
CA GLU A 157 7.13 12.70 -10.78
C GLU A 157 7.55 11.23 -10.93
N ARG A 158 8.86 10.97 -11.08
CA ARG A 158 9.38 9.60 -11.23
C ARG A 158 9.12 8.74 -9.99
N LEU A 159 9.29 9.30 -8.80
CA LEU A 159 9.06 8.57 -7.55
C LEU A 159 7.55 8.35 -7.32
N ALA A 160 6.76 9.41 -7.43
CA ALA A 160 5.31 9.38 -7.22
C ALA A 160 4.60 8.40 -8.16
N SER A 161 4.99 8.37 -9.44
CA SER A 161 4.40 7.50 -10.45
C SER A 161 4.63 6.00 -10.18
N CYS A 162 5.69 5.67 -9.44
CA CYS A 162 6.01 4.30 -9.04
C CYS A 162 5.25 3.83 -7.78
N VAL A 163 4.63 4.75 -7.02
CA VAL A 163 3.92 4.40 -5.78
C VAL A 163 2.64 3.64 -6.11
N GLN A 164 2.57 2.37 -5.71
CA GLN A 164 1.40 1.52 -5.92
C GLN A 164 0.58 1.27 -4.66
N ARG A 165 1.21 1.23 -3.49
CA ARG A 165 0.51 1.08 -2.20
C ARG A 165 1.11 2.05 -1.20
N LEU A 166 0.26 2.87 -0.61
CA LEU A 166 0.67 3.91 0.32
C LEU A 166 -0.11 3.81 1.63
N ARG A 167 0.62 3.74 2.74
CA ARG A 167 0.05 3.85 4.08
C ARG A 167 0.33 5.23 4.65
N ILE A 168 -0.73 5.96 4.95
CA ILE A 168 -0.71 7.19 5.71
C ILE A 168 -1.00 6.83 7.17
N PHE A 169 -0.05 7.10 8.06
CA PHE A 169 -0.15 6.71 9.46
C PHE A 169 0.09 7.92 10.36
N THR A 170 -0.78 8.17 11.34
CA THR A 170 -0.55 9.20 12.37
C THR A 170 -0.41 10.64 11.86
N ILE A 171 -0.91 10.96 10.65
CA ILE A 171 -0.88 12.33 10.14
C ILE A 171 -1.92 13.18 10.88
N SER A 172 -1.48 14.36 11.33
CA SER A 172 -2.37 15.43 11.82
C SER A 172 -2.26 16.64 10.91
N ALA A 173 -3.30 16.93 10.13
CA ALA A 173 -3.31 18.03 9.18
C ALA A 173 -4.72 18.64 9.04
N LYS A 174 -4.81 19.96 8.83
CA LYS A 174 -6.11 20.57 8.51
C LYS A 174 -6.60 20.10 7.14
N VAL A 175 -5.71 20.12 6.16
CA VAL A 175 -5.99 19.69 4.79
C VAL A 175 -4.90 18.71 4.37
N LEU A 176 -5.29 17.55 3.86
CA LEU A 176 -4.40 16.60 3.21
C LEU A 176 -4.63 16.66 1.70
N THR A 177 -3.57 16.85 0.93
CA THR A 177 -3.64 16.95 -0.53
C THR A 177 -3.18 15.66 -1.20
N LEU A 178 -4.03 15.10 -2.04
CA LEU A 178 -3.70 13.98 -2.93
C LEU A 178 -3.75 14.42 -4.40
N ASN A 179 -2.68 14.16 -5.13
CA ASN A 179 -2.52 14.49 -6.53
C ASN A 179 -2.69 13.22 -7.37
N THR A 180 -3.80 13.11 -8.10
CA THR A 180 -4.14 11.92 -8.89
C THR A 180 -3.30 11.77 -10.15
N ALA A 181 -2.72 12.88 -10.66
CA ALA A 181 -1.78 12.82 -11.77
C ALA A 181 -0.41 12.30 -11.30
N ALA A 182 0.10 12.79 -10.17
CA ALA A 182 1.37 12.33 -9.61
C ALA A 182 1.28 10.87 -9.10
N LEU A 183 0.22 10.55 -8.36
CA LEU A 183 -0.05 9.20 -7.84
C LEU A 183 -0.83 8.34 -8.83
N GLY A 184 -0.54 8.48 -10.13
CA GLY A 184 -1.26 7.77 -11.20
C GLY A 184 -1.16 6.24 -11.11
N GLY A 185 -0.07 5.74 -10.54
CA GLY A 185 0.19 4.30 -10.29
C GLY A 185 -0.49 3.74 -9.04
N LEU A 186 -1.11 4.57 -8.19
CA LEU A 186 -1.64 4.17 -6.90
C LEU A 186 -2.79 3.18 -7.05
N ARG A 187 -2.67 2.01 -6.43
CA ARG A 187 -3.64 0.91 -6.42
C ARG A 187 -4.35 0.75 -5.09
N GLU A 188 -3.63 1.05 -4.00
CA GLU A 188 -4.11 0.86 -2.65
C GLU A 188 -3.69 2.04 -1.75
N LEU A 189 -4.66 2.59 -1.03
CA LEU A 189 -4.44 3.68 -0.08
C LEU A 189 -4.98 3.27 1.29
N GLU A 190 -4.14 3.39 2.30
CA GLU A 190 -4.50 3.14 3.69
C GLU A 190 -4.33 4.43 4.50
N ILE A 191 -5.36 4.89 5.21
CA ILE A 191 -5.30 6.06 6.11
C ILE A 191 -5.63 5.58 7.52
N ILE A 192 -4.66 5.62 8.41
CA ILE A 192 -4.71 4.96 9.72
C ILE A 192 -4.37 5.95 10.83
N VAL A 193 -5.20 5.97 11.88
CA VAL A 193 -4.99 6.74 13.13
C VAL A 193 -4.60 8.17 12.81
N SER A 194 -5.40 8.88 12.01
CA SER A 194 -5.03 10.19 11.46
C SER A 194 -6.10 11.24 11.79
N ARG A 195 -5.67 12.47 12.07
CA ARG A 195 -6.55 13.62 12.31
C ARG A 195 -6.50 14.55 11.11
N ILE A 196 -7.43 14.39 10.18
CA ILE A 196 -7.49 15.16 8.94
C ILE A 196 -8.88 15.80 8.81
N SER A 197 -8.96 17.13 8.71
CA SER A 197 -10.26 17.81 8.59
C SER A 197 -10.85 17.75 7.18
N GLU A 198 -9.99 17.78 6.16
CA GLU A 198 -10.39 17.75 4.74
C GLU A 198 -9.33 17.03 3.90
N ILE A 199 -9.77 16.19 2.96
CA ILE A 199 -8.90 15.58 1.95
C ILE A 199 -9.24 16.22 0.60
N LYS A 200 -8.27 16.92 0.01
CA LYS A 200 -8.42 17.60 -1.29
C LYS A 200 -7.74 16.83 -2.40
N ILE A 201 -8.40 16.81 -3.56
CA ILE A 201 -7.85 16.21 -4.78
C ILE A 201 -7.32 17.30 -5.71
N TYR A 202 -6.12 17.06 -6.23
CA TYR A 202 -5.48 17.85 -7.27
C TYR A 202 -5.10 16.94 -8.43
N TRP A 203 -5.00 17.48 -9.65
CA TRP A 203 -4.72 16.66 -10.84
C TRP A 203 -3.95 17.41 -11.93
N LYS A 204 -3.56 18.66 -11.68
CA LYS A 204 -2.65 19.40 -12.57
C LYS A 204 -1.22 18.96 -12.28
N SER A 205 -0.48 18.61 -13.33
CA SER A 205 0.99 18.49 -13.24
C SER A 205 1.58 19.89 -13.19
N LYS A 206 2.56 20.11 -12.29
CA LYS A 206 3.28 21.39 -12.22
C LYS A 206 4.31 21.57 -13.34
N GLU A 207 4.66 20.52 -14.07
CA GLU A 207 5.70 20.55 -15.12
C GLU A 207 5.15 20.59 -16.55
N LYS A 208 3.84 20.35 -16.72
CA LYS A 208 3.18 20.29 -18.04
C LYS A 208 2.09 21.36 -18.15
N GLU A 209 2.46 22.62 -17.94
CA GLU A 209 1.56 23.74 -18.25
C GLU A 209 1.33 23.93 -19.76
N ASP A 210 2.17 23.36 -20.64
CA ASP A 210 2.20 23.72 -22.07
C ASP A 210 1.83 22.64 -23.11
N LEU A 211 1.38 21.44 -22.77
CA LEU A 211 1.00 20.45 -23.79
C LEU A 211 -0.23 19.63 -23.35
N LEU A 212 -1.39 19.94 -23.93
CA LEU A 212 -2.59 19.08 -24.09
C LEU A 212 -2.72 17.99 -23.00
N CYS A 213 -2.88 18.41 -21.75
CA CYS A 213 -2.88 17.45 -20.64
C CYS A 213 -4.27 16.78 -20.56
N ASN A 214 -4.40 15.59 -21.14
CA ASN A 214 -5.48 14.61 -20.90
C ASN A 214 -5.47 14.09 -19.44
N SER A 215 -5.10 14.91 -18.46
CA SER A 215 -5.07 14.54 -17.05
C SER A 215 -6.49 14.47 -16.52
N SER A 216 -7.06 13.27 -16.56
CA SER A 216 -8.27 12.94 -15.82
C SER A 216 -8.05 13.26 -14.34
N PRO A 217 -9.06 13.83 -13.64
CA PRO A 217 -8.96 14.10 -12.22
C PRO A 217 -8.96 12.82 -11.37
N CYS A 218 -9.08 11.64 -11.98
CA CYS A 218 -9.27 10.36 -11.30
C CYS A 218 -7.96 9.61 -11.02
N PHE A 219 -7.94 8.88 -9.92
CA PHE A 219 -7.03 7.76 -9.74
C PHE A 219 -7.35 6.66 -10.76
N LYS A 220 -6.44 6.44 -11.71
CA LYS A 220 -6.63 5.46 -12.79
C LYS A 220 -6.68 4.02 -12.27
N HIS A 221 -5.88 3.70 -11.24
CA HIS A 221 -5.67 2.33 -10.77
C HIS A 221 -6.11 2.06 -9.33
N LEU A 222 -6.58 3.08 -8.59
CA LEU A 222 -6.97 2.92 -7.19
C LEU A 222 -8.17 1.98 -7.10
N SER A 223 -7.97 0.87 -6.39
CA SER A 223 -8.89 -0.26 -6.34
C SER A 223 -9.25 -0.67 -4.91
N SER A 224 -8.41 -0.33 -3.94
CA SER A 224 -8.66 -0.59 -2.52
C SER A 224 -8.37 0.66 -1.69
N THR A 225 -9.29 1.00 -0.80
CA THR A 225 -9.08 2.04 0.21
C THR A 225 -9.51 1.53 1.57
N VAL A 226 -8.63 1.70 2.54
CA VAL A 226 -8.86 1.34 3.94
C VAL A 226 -8.64 2.56 4.80
N ILE A 227 -9.64 2.89 5.60
CA ILE A 227 -9.62 4.02 6.52
C ILE A 227 -9.90 3.48 7.91
N TYR A 228 -9.00 3.72 8.85
CA TYR A 228 -9.14 3.31 10.24
C TYR A 228 -8.83 4.50 11.15
N ASP A 229 -9.75 4.82 12.06
CA ASP A 229 -9.54 5.85 13.07
C ASP A 229 -9.13 7.21 12.43
N LEU A 230 -9.89 7.59 11.40
CA LEU A 230 -9.83 8.92 10.79
C LEU A 230 -10.74 9.87 11.56
N GLU A 231 -10.14 10.88 12.18
CA GLU A 231 -10.81 11.90 12.99
C GLU A 231 -10.77 13.27 12.30
N GLY A 232 -11.79 14.08 12.53
CA GLY A 232 -11.92 15.45 12.00
C GLY A 232 -12.70 15.53 10.70
N SER A 233 -12.53 14.58 9.78
CA SER A 233 -13.30 14.57 8.53
C SER A 233 -14.74 14.13 8.78
N LYS A 234 -15.68 14.87 8.21
CA LYS A 234 -17.12 14.55 8.22
C LYS A 234 -17.55 13.75 7.00
N GLU A 235 -16.72 13.73 5.95
CA GLU A 235 -17.02 13.08 4.68
C GLU A 235 -15.80 12.54 3.95
N LEU A 236 -16.04 11.70 2.93
CA LEU A 236 -15.02 11.07 2.09
C LEU A 236 -15.34 11.25 0.59
N THR A 237 -15.93 12.39 0.22
CA THR A 237 -16.40 12.70 -1.15
C THR A 237 -15.25 12.68 -2.16
N TRP A 238 -14.00 12.82 -1.72
CA TRP A 238 -12.82 12.62 -2.58
C TRP A 238 -12.78 11.22 -3.23
N LEU A 239 -13.47 10.22 -2.67
CA LEU A 239 -13.60 8.89 -3.26
C LEU A 239 -14.33 8.90 -4.61
N LEU A 240 -15.04 9.98 -4.96
CA LEU A 240 -15.60 10.17 -6.32
C LEU A 240 -14.52 10.18 -7.40
N PHE A 241 -13.29 10.58 -7.05
CA PHE A 241 -12.13 10.55 -7.95
C PHE A 241 -11.50 9.15 -8.05
N ALA A 242 -12.12 8.11 -7.48
CA ALA A 242 -11.66 6.71 -7.56
C ALA A 242 -12.71 5.81 -8.26
N PRO A 243 -12.97 6.00 -9.57
CA PRO A 243 -14.05 5.29 -10.29
C PRO A 243 -13.82 3.76 -10.38
N ASN A 244 -12.59 3.30 -10.17
CA ASN A 244 -12.21 1.89 -10.21
C ASN A 244 -12.13 1.21 -8.83
N LEU A 245 -12.64 1.88 -7.79
CA LEU A 245 -12.62 1.34 -6.43
C LEU A 245 -13.47 0.06 -6.32
N LYS A 246 -12.82 -1.03 -5.90
CA LYS A 246 -13.43 -2.36 -5.71
C LYS A 246 -13.64 -2.68 -4.23
N LYS A 247 -12.76 -2.19 -3.36
CA LYS A 247 -12.82 -2.43 -1.92
C LYS A 247 -12.76 -1.12 -1.15
N LEU A 248 -13.74 -0.90 -0.29
CA LEU A 248 -13.77 0.19 0.66
C LEU A 248 -13.98 -0.36 2.07
N GLN A 249 -13.08 -0.02 2.97
CA GLN A 249 -13.22 -0.33 4.39
C GLN A 249 -13.06 0.95 5.21
N VAL A 250 -14.03 1.23 6.07
CA VAL A 250 -13.98 2.39 6.98
C VAL A 250 -14.30 1.91 8.39
N ARG A 251 -13.38 2.15 9.32
CA ARG A 251 -13.45 1.63 10.68
C ARG A 251 -13.14 2.70 11.71
N SER A 252 -13.87 2.70 12.83
CA SER A 252 -13.57 3.50 14.03
C SER A 252 -13.48 5.02 13.80
N SER A 253 -14.05 5.56 12.72
CA SER A 253 -14.04 7.01 12.43
C SER A 253 -15.26 7.68 13.04
N ARG A 254 -15.09 8.38 14.17
CA ARG A 254 -16.20 8.86 15.00
C ARG A 254 -16.87 10.12 14.46
N SER A 255 -16.12 10.96 13.76
CA SER A 255 -16.63 12.23 13.19
C SER A 255 -17.34 12.07 11.85
N LEU A 256 -17.30 10.89 11.23
CA LEU A 256 -17.74 10.68 9.85
C LEU A 256 -19.27 10.61 9.78
N GLU A 257 -19.89 11.58 9.09
CA GLU A 257 -21.35 11.70 8.95
C GLU A 257 -21.86 11.10 7.63
N GLU A 258 -21.10 11.24 6.54
CA GLU A 258 -21.46 10.75 5.21
C GLU A 258 -20.23 10.16 4.50
N ILE A 259 -20.35 9.09 3.71
CA ILE A 259 -19.22 8.68 2.85
C ILE A 259 -19.09 9.66 1.68
N ILE A 260 -20.16 9.84 0.91
CA ILE A 260 -20.25 10.84 -0.16
C ILE A 260 -21.26 11.90 0.29
N ASN A 261 -20.79 13.10 0.57
CA ASN A 261 -21.67 14.21 0.93
C ASN A 261 -22.51 14.65 -0.27
N LYS A 262 -23.81 14.90 -0.06
CA LYS A 262 -24.75 15.27 -1.12
C LYS A 262 -24.36 16.51 -1.91
N GLU A 263 -24.09 17.61 -1.22
CA GLU A 263 -23.84 18.91 -1.86
C GLU A 263 -22.49 18.91 -2.57
N LYS A 264 -21.44 18.42 -1.91
CA LYS A 264 -20.11 18.27 -2.52
C LYS A 264 -20.13 17.30 -3.69
N GLY A 265 -20.86 16.19 -3.58
CA GLY A 265 -20.96 15.19 -4.64
C GLY A 265 -21.65 15.72 -5.89
N ILE A 266 -22.75 16.46 -5.75
CA ILE A 266 -23.43 17.15 -6.87
C ILE A 266 -22.49 18.19 -7.48
N SER A 267 -21.81 18.98 -6.64
CA SER A 267 -20.89 20.01 -7.12
C SER A 267 -19.74 19.41 -7.96
N ILE A 268 -19.14 18.31 -7.50
CA ILE A 268 -18.08 17.59 -8.23
C ILE A 268 -18.62 17.00 -9.53
N SER A 269 -19.81 16.38 -9.50
CA SER A 269 -20.43 15.75 -10.69
C SER A 269 -20.82 16.80 -11.75
N ASN A 270 -21.22 17.99 -11.33
CA ASN A 270 -21.53 19.10 -12.25
C ASN A 270 -20.28 19.63 -12.96
N VAL A 271 -19.14 19.68 -12.26
CA VAL A 271 -17.85 20.13 -12.82
C VAL A 271 -17.22 19.03 -13.68
N HIS A 272 -17.45 17.76 -13.33
CA HIS A 272 -16.90 16.60 -14.02
C HIS A 272 -17.99 15.56 -14.32
N PRO A 273 -18.75 15.75 -15.41
CA PRO A 273 -19.88 14.87 -15.76
C PRO A 273 -19.47 13.41 -16.02
N ASP A 274 -18.21 13.19 -16.41
CA ASP A 274 -17.64 11.87 -16.69
C ASP A 274 -17.33 11.06 -15.41
N LEU A 275 -17.38 11.69 -14.22
CA LEU A 275 -17.29 10.99 -12.95
C LEU A 275 -18.61 10.23 -12.74
N THR A 276 -18.59 8.96 -13.19
CA THR A 276 -19.70 8.00 -13.13
C THR A 276 -20.32 7.85 -11.74
N VAL A 277 -21.48 7.18 -11.70
CA VAL A 277 -22.15 6.72 -10.47
C VAL A 277 -21.13 6.26 -9.42
N PRO A 278 -21.14 6.86 -8.21
CA PRO A 278 -20.20 6.50 -7.16
C PRO A 278 -20.25 4.99 -6.89
N PHE A 279 -19.09 4.36 -6.73
CA PHE A 279 -18.98 2.96 -6.33
C PHE A 279 -19.59 1.93 -7.30
N ALA A 280 -19.75 2.25 -8.59
CA ALA A 280 -20.28 1.31 -9.60
C ALA A 280 -19.52 -0.03 -9.67
N LYS A 281 -18.19 -0.01 -9.46
CA LYS A 281 -17.32 -1.19 -9.46
C LYS A 281 -17.03 -1.75 -8.06
N LEU A 282 -17.68 -1.21 -7.02
CA LEU A 282 -17.41 -1.61 -5.64
C LEU A 282 -17.96 -3.01 -5.39
N GLN A 283 -17.06 -3.92 -5.00
CA GLN A 283 -17.33 -5.33 -4.75
C GLN A 283 -17.41 -5.64 -3.26
N SER A 284 -16.64 -4.92 -2.44
CA SER A 284 -16.59 -5.11 -0.99
C SER A 284 -16.70 -3.77 -0.28
N LEU A 285 -17.70 -3.64 0.59
CA LEU A 285 -17.91 -2.50 1.47
C LEU A 285 -17.98 -2.99 2.91
N SER A 286 -17.07 -2.51 3.75
CA SER A 286 -17.02 -2.83 5.18
C SER A 286 -17.01 -1.54 6.01
N LEU A 287 -18.04 -1.36 6.83
CA LEU A 287 -18.21 -0.21 7.70
C LEU A 287 -18.32 -0.70 9.15
N TRP A 288 -17.45 -0.21 10.03
CA TRP A 288 -17.40 -0.71 11.41
C TRP A 288 -17.18 0.40 12.41
N GLY A 289 -18.05 0.52 13.42
CA GLY A 289 -17.85 1.47 14.51
C GLY A 289 -17.89 2.94 14.05
N LEU A 290 -18.91 3.30 13.28
CA LEU A 290 -19.13 4.66 12.74
C LEU A 290 -20.40 5.26 13.39
N PRO A 291 -20.29 5.85 14.60
CA PRO A 291 -21.46 6.26 15.40
C PRO A 291 -22.28 7.38 14.75
N GLU A 292 -21.64 8.28 14.00
CA GLU A 292 -22.27 9.44 13.38
C GLU A 292 -22.68 9.23 11.93
N LEU A 293 -22.36 8.06 11.34
CA LEU A 293 -22.61 7.82 9.92
C LEU A 293 -24.10 7.72 9.63
N LYS A 294 -24.63 8.70 8.90
CA LYS A 294 -26.04 8.81 8.50
C LYS A 294 -26.28 8.21 7.13
N ARG A 295 -25.31 8.32 6.20
CA ARG A 295 -25.51 7.96 4.79
C ARG A 295 -24.22 7.52 4.10
N ILE A 296 -24.33 6.61 3.13
CA ILE A 296 -23.22 6.25 2.24
C ILE A 296 -23.23 7.16 1.00
N CYS A 297 -24.37 7.28 0.30
CA CYS A 297 -24.50 8.09 -0.91
C CYS A 297 -25.76 8.98 -0.93
N PRO A 298 -25.78 10.05 -1.76
CA PRO A 298 -26.88 11.01 -1.86
C PRO A 298 -28.13 10.49 -2.58
N THR A 299 -27.93 9.61 -3.55
CA THR A 299 -28.95 8.76 -4.17
C THR A 299 -28.80 7.35 -3.59
N PRO A 300 -29.90 6.64 -3.26
CA PRO A 300 -29.82 5.26 -2.79
C PRO A 300 -29.05 4.47 -3.84
N PRO A 301 -27.89 3.89 -3.52
CA PRO A 301 -27.11 3.24 -4.55
C PRO A 301 -27.69 1.85 -4.75
N ALA A 302 -28.17 1.56 -5.95
CA ALA A 302 -27.99 0.22 -6.49
C ALA A 302 -26.47 0.04 -6.62
N LEU A 303 -25.81 -0.53 -5.62
CA LEU A 303 -24.38 -0.87 -5.68
C LEU A 303 -24.26 -2.15 -6.53
N PRO A 304 -24.15 -2.03 -7.86
CA PRO A 304 -24.54 -3.12 -8.76
C PRO A 304 -23.53 -4.27 -8.75
N SER A 305 -22.29 -3.99 -8.34
CA SER A 305 -21.19 -4.95 -8.28
C SER A 305 -20.94 -5.51 -6.88
N LEU A 306 -21.74 -5.12 -5.87
CA LEU A 306 -21.45 -5.41 -4.48
C LEU A 306 -21.69 -6.89 -4.17
N ARG A 307 -20.66 -7.55 -3.64
CA ARG A 307 -20.69 -8.97 -3.24
C ARG A 307 -20.51 -9.15 -1.74
N LYS A 308 -19.79 -8.22 -1.10
CA LYS A 308 -19.56 -8.25 0.34
C LYS A 308 -20.00 -6.93 0.94
N PHE A 309 -20.98 -7.00 1.83
CA PHE A 309 -21.48 -5.85 2.57
C PHE A 309 -21.51 -6.18 4.06
N VAL A 310 -20.65 -5.52 4.82
CA VAL A 310 -20.55 -5.71 6.27
C VAL A 310 -20.72 -4.35 6.93
N VAL A 311 -21.77 -4.19 7.74
CA VAL A 311 -21.99 -2.99 8.54
C VAL A 311 -22.23 -3.40 9.99
N GLU A 312 -21.38 -2.94 10.89
CA GLU A 312 -21.51 -3.19 12.32
C GLU A 312 -21.27 -1.91 13.11
N LYS A 313 -21.97 -1.77 14.24
CA LYS A 313 -21.81 -0.63 15.16
C LYS A 313 -21.95 0.74 14.46
N CYS A 314 -22.94 0.87 13.56
CA CYS A 314 -23.28 2.11 12.84
C CYS A 314 -24.75 2.49 13.10
N PRO A 315 -25.10 3.00 14.29
CA PRO A 315 -26.49 3.13 14.75
C PRO A 315 -27.34 4.15 13.98
N LYS A 316 -26.72 5.17 13.36
CA LYS A 316 -27.43 6.22 12.60
C LYS A 316 -27.63 5.89 11.12
N LEU A 317 -27.07 4.79 10.63
CA LEU A 317 -27.18 4.40 9.23
C LEU A 317 -28.49 3.63 9.01
N PRO A 318 -29.39 4.08 8.12
CA PRO A 318 -30.61 3.34 7.81
C PRO A 318 -30.24 2.09 7.00
N LEU A 319 -30.18 0.93 7.66
CA LEU A 319 -29.77 -0.34 7.05
C LEU A 319 -30.85 -0.98 6.16
N GLU A 320 -32.12 -0.58 6.33
CA GLU A 320 -33.25 -1.17 5.59
C GLU A 320 -33.16 -0.96 4.08
N SER A 321 -32.52 0.12 3.62
CA SER A 321 -32.30 0.43 2.21
C SER A 321 -31.26 -0.46 1.51
N PHE A 322 -30.55 -1.33 2.26
CA PHE A 322 -29.48 -2.19 1.75
C PHE A 322 -29.77 -3.69 1.90
N ARG A 323 -30.92 -4.07 2.47
CA ARG A 323 -31.28 -5.48 2.67
C ARG A 323 -31.55 -6.23 1.36
N ASP A 324 -31.98 -5.54 0.30
CA ASP A 324 -32.21 -6.17 -1.00
C ASP A 324 -30.91 -6.61 -1.71
N THR A 325 -29.76 -6.01 -1.37
CA THR A 325 -28.45 -6.41 -1.91
C THR A 325 -27.82 -7.63 -1.24
N ASN A 326 -28.32 -8.06 -0.07
CA ASN A 326 -27.70 -9.14 0.73
C ASN A 326 -28.29 -10.54 0.50
N ARG A 327 -29.39 -10.70 -0.24
CA ARG A 327 -30.01 -12.02 -0.47
C ARG A 327 -29.17 -13.00 -1.32
N ASN A 328 -28.04 -12.58 -1.88
CA ASN A 328 -27.25 -13.40 -2.79
C ASN A 328 -25.87 -13.84 -2.26
N ASN A 329 -25.49 -13.56 -1.00
CA ASN A 329 -24.12 -13.86 -0.53
C ASN A 329 -24.04 -14.58 0.84
N GLU A 330 -25.11 -15.23 1.31
CA GLU A 330 -25.06 -16.20 2.42
C GLU A 330 -24.79 -17.64 1.90
N VAL A 331 -23.69 -17.86 1.19
CA VAL A 331 -23.11 -19.18 0.83
C VAL A 331 -21.65 -18.83 0.43
N ASP A 332 -20.52 -19.20 1.04
CA ASP A 332 -20.09 -20.34 1.86
C ASP A 332 -19.07 -19.89 2.94
N GLU A 333 -18.87 -20.78 3.92
CA GLU A 333 -18.04 -20.74 5.15
C GLU A 333 -16.54 -20.38 4.98
#